data_AF-A0A953RHK3-F1
#
_entry.id   AF-A0A953RHK3-F1
#
_cell.length_a   1.000
_cell.length_b   1.000
_cell.length_c   1.000
_cell.angle_alpha   90.00
_cell.angle_beta   90.00
_cell.angle_gamma   90.00
#
_symmetry.space_group_name_H-M   'P 1'
#
loop_
_entity.id
_entity.type
_entity.pdbx_description
1 polymer ?
#
loop_
_entity_poly.entity_id
_entity_poly.type
_entity_poly.pdbx_seq_one_letter_code
_entity_poly.pdbx_strand_id
1 'polypeptide(L)' 'MLRANAAKVDWDQQKKQWHVEIVMGAEVVKRWLKGRPHETADDSLRSLAVETAKDEGYELDAGQVTVAR' A
#
# COMPACT_ATOMS: atom_id res chain seq x y z
N MET A 1 -17.28 -4.96 -6.33
CA MET A 1 -16.11 -4.50 -5.57
C MET A 1 -15.83 -3.07 -5.96
N LEU A 2 -15.50 -2.21 -5.01
CA LEU A 2 -15.13 -0.81 -5.30
C LEU A 2 -13.68 -0.78 -5.76
N ARG A 3 -13.34 0.05 -6.76
CA ARG A 3 -11.97 0.10 -7.27
C ARG A 3 -11.22 1.26 -6.61
N ALA A 4 -10.06 0.97 -6.04
CA ALA A 4 -9.16 2.01 -5.60
C ALA A 4 -8.54 2.72 -6.81
N ASN A 5 -8.35 4.04 -6.70
CA ASN A 5 -7.74 4.84 -7.76
C ASN A 5 -6.24 4.54 -7.85
N ALA A 6 -5.55 4.55 -6.71
CA ALA A 6 -4.12 4.32 -6.63
C ALA A 6 -3.74 3.87 -5.22
N ALA A 7 -2.53 3.36 -5.06
CA ALA A 7 -1.94 3.25 -3.74
C ALA A 7 -0.51 3.75 -3.73
N LYS A 8 -0.12 4.30 -2.59
CA LYS A 8 1.25 4.69 -2.31
C LYS A 8 1.79 3.82 -1.18
N VAL A 9 2.96 3.23 -1.36
CA VAL A 9 3.70 2.55 -0.30
C VAL A 9 4.89 3.42 0.07
N ASP A 10 5.07 3.70 1.35
CA ASP A 10 6.08 4.65 1.82
C ASP A 10 6.70 4.13 3.12
N TRP A 11 8.00 4.40 3.30
CA TRP A 11 8.75 3.96 4.47
C TRP A 11 8.79 5.04 5.54
N ASP A 12 8.19 4.75 6.69
CA ASP A 12 8.29 5.63 7.84
C ASP A 12 9.60 5.38 8.58
N GLN A 13 10.52 6.35 8.51
CA GLN A 13 11.83 6.27 9.18
C GLN A 13 11.73 6.30 10.71
N GLN A 14 10.68 6.88 11.29
CA GLN A 14 10.52 6.99 12.75
C GLN A 14 10.07 5.65 13.35
N LYS A 15 9.10 5.01 12.71
CA LYS A 15 8.56 3.70 13.09
C LYS A 15 9.38 2.55 12.51
N LYS A 16 10.28 2.85 11.56
CA LYS A 16 11.02 1.87 10.76
C LYS A 16 10.07 0.84 10.18
N GLN A 17 9.03 1.34 9.52
CA GLN A 17 7.92 0.51 9.08
C GLN A 17 7.31 1.03 7.79
N TRP A 18 6.96 0.11 6.90
CA TRP A 18 6.20 0.42 5.69
C TRP A 18 4.75 0.74 6.02
N HIS A 19 4.18 1.73 5.32
CA HIS A 19 2.74 1.95 5.27
C HIS A 19 2.25 2.05 3.84
N VAL A 20 1.02 1.62 3.64
CA VAL A 20 0.26 1.68 2.40
C VAL A 20 -0.84 2.72 2.58
N GLU A 21 -0.95 3.64 1.63
CA GLU A 21 -1.99 4.66 1.51
C GLU A 21 -2.80 4.34 0.25
N ILE A 22 -4.00 3.80 0.42
CA ILE A 22 -4.91 3.46 -0.67
C ILE A 22 -5.84 4.66 -0.88
N VAL A 23 -5.85 5.21 -2.09
CA VAL A 23 -6.61 6.40 -2.48
C VAL A 23 -7.85 5.97 -3.27
N MET A 24 -9.02 6.45 -2.86
CA MET A 24 -10.33 6.08 -3.39
C MET A 24 -11.18 7.34 -3.51
N GLY A 25 -11.06 8.03 -4.65
CA GLY A 25 -11.65 9.36 -4.84
C GLY A 25 -11.11 10.37 -3.81
N ALA A 26 -11.96 10.76 -2.85
CA ALA A 26 -11.61 11.69 -1.77
C ALA A 26 -11.19 10.98 -0.47
N GLU A 27 -11.34 9.66 -0.39
CA GLU A 27 -11.01 8.87 0.79
C GLU A 27 -9.60 8.28 0.66
N VAL A 28 -8.85 8.29 1.77
CA VAL A 28 -7.53 7.68 1.85
C VAL A 28 -7.49 6.74 3.04
N VAL A 29 -7.22 5.47 2.77
CA VAL A 29 -7.06 4.43 3.79
C VAL A 29 -5.57 4.19 4.01
N LYS A 30 -5.08 4.50 5.20
CA LYS A 30 -3.68 4.25 5.59
C LYS A 30 -3.57 2.98 6.44
N ARG A 31 -2.73 2.03 5.99
CA ARG A 31 -2.48 0.75 6.67
C ARG A 31 -0.99 0.50 6.86
N TRP A 32 -0.62 0.06 8.06
CA TRP A 32 0.76 -0.23 8.43
C TRP A 32 1.10 -1.70 8.12
N LEU A 33 2.16 -1.93 7.37
CA LEU A 33 2.67 -3.26 7.06
C LEU A 33 3.64 -3.70 8.18
N LYS A 34 3.20 -4.58 9.07
CA LYS A 34 4.01 -5.09 10.20
C LYS A 34 5.02 -6.13 9.73
N GLY A 35 6.23 -6.10 10.28
CA GLY A 35 7.24 -7.14 10.08
C GLY A 35 7.93 -7.14 8.70
N ARG A 36 7.92 -6.01 7.98
CA ARG A 36 8.61 -5.88 6.68
C ARG A 36 9.84 -4.97 6.82
N PRO A 37 11.06 -5.44 6.46
CA PRO A 37 12.25 -4.60 6.48
C PRO A 37 12.23 -3.56 5.36
N HIS A 38 13.02 -2.49 5.49
CA HIS A 38 13.18 -1.47 4.44
C HIS A 38 13.69 -2.05 3.10
N GLU A 39 14.42 -3.16 3.14
CA GLU A 39 14.95 -3.84 1.95
C GLU A 39 13.90 -4.72 1.23
N THR A 40 12.64 -4.69 1.67
CA THR A 40 11.56 -5.44 1.01
C THR A 40 11.46 -5.00 -0.45
N ALA A 41 11.49 -5.96 -1.37
CA ALA A 41 11.40 -5.70 -2.80
C ALA A 41 10.10 -4.96 -3.16
N ASP A 42 10.17 -4.04 -4.11
CA ASP A 42 9.02 -3.24 -4.54
C ASP A 42 7.85 -4.11 -5.00
N ASP A 43 8.13 -5.20 -5.69
CA ASP A 43 7.10 -6.15 -6.15
C ASP A 43 6.33 -6.80 -4.99
N SER A 44 7.04 -7.11 -3.89
CA SER A 44 6.40 -7.58 -2.66
C SER A 44 5.58 -6.48 -2.00
N LEU A 45 6.08 -5.24 -1.96
CA LEU A 45 5.35 -4.09 -1.41
C LEU A 45 4.08 -3.77 -2.22
N ARG A 46 4.16 -3.86 -3.55
CA ARG A 46 3.03 -3.72 -4.46
C ARG A 46 1.99 -4.80 -4.23
N SER A 47 2.42 -6.05 -4.15
CA SER A 47 1.54 -7.19 -3.86
C SER A 47 0.81 -7.02 -2.52
N LEU A 48 1.54 -6.57 -1.49
CA LEU A 48 0.96 -6.28 -0.17
C LEU A 48 -0.06 -5.14 -0.21
N ALA A 49 0.21 -4.08 -0.98
CA ALA A 49 -0.75 -2.99 -1.13
C ALA A 49 -2.06 -3.47 -1.81
N VAL A 50 -1.94 -4.31 -2.84
CA VAL A 50 -3.09 -4.92 -3.53
C VAL A 50 -3.87 -5.84 -2.60
N GLU A 51 -3.18 -6.68 -1.84
CA GLU A 51 -3.81 -7.57 -0.85
C GLU A 51 -4.50 -6.77 0.25
N THR A 52 -3.86 -5.69 0.74
CA THR A 52 -4.44 -4.80 1.77
C THR A 52 -5.69 -4.10 1.26
N ALA A 53 -5.68 -3.60 0.01
CA ALA A 53 -6.86 -3.01 -0.59
C ALA A 53 -8.00 -4.02 -0.69
N LYS A 54 -7.68 -5.26 -1.09
CA LYS A 54 -8.64 -6.36 -1.19
C LYS A 54 -9.25 -6.74 0.16
N ASP A 55 -8.45 -6.78 1.23
CA ASP A 55 -8.91 -7.03 2.60
C ASP A 55 -9.89 -5.95 3.08
N GLU A 56 -9.63 -4.68 2.71
CA GLU A 56 -10.53 -3.56 2.99
C GLU A 56 -11.76 -3.53 2.05
N GLY A 57 -11.87 -4.47 1.10
CA GLY A 57 -13.02 -4.59 0.19
C GLY A 57 -12.86 -3.88 -1.16
N TYR A 58 -11.65 -3.43 -1.48
CA TYR A 58 -11.31 -2.67 -2.68
C TYR A 58 -10.45 -3.47 -3.67
N GLU A 59 -10.66 -3.22 -4.96
CA GLU A 59 -9.84 -3.76 -6.01
C GLU A 59 -8.78 -2.72 -6.40
N LEU A 60 -7.49 -3.08 -6.30
CA LEU A 60 -6.37 -2.21 -6.61
C LEU A 60 -5.49 -2.88 -7.65
N ASP A 61 -5.13 -2.13 -8.68
CA ASP A 61 -4.22 -2.59 -9.72
C ASP A 61 -2.77 -2.42 -9.26
N ALA A 62 -1.95 -3.47 -9.37
CA ALA A 62 -0.53 -3.41 -8.99
C ALA A 62 0.25 -2.35 -9.79
N GLY A 63 -0.18 -2.05 -11.02
CA GLY A 63 0.37 -0.98 -11.86
C GLY A 63 -0.02 0.43 -11.39
N GLN A 64 -1.00 0.57 -10.50
CA GLN A 64 -1.37 1.83 -9.84
C GLN A 64 -0.72 1.98 -8.45
N VAL A 65 0.19 1.07 -8.09
CA VAL A 65 0.93 1.13 -6.84
C VAL A 65 2.29 1.78 -7.02
N THR A 66 2.48 2.91 -6.34
CA THR A 66 3.73 3.66 -6.32
C THR A 66 4.47 3.35 -5.03
N VAL A 67 5.72 2.87 -5.12
CA VAL A 67 6.58 2.63 -3.96
C VAL A 67 7.57 3.79 -3.84
N ALA A 68 7.47 4.53 -2.74
CA ALA A 68 8.39 5.59 -2.34
C ALA A 68 9.27 5.08 -1.19
N ARG A 69 10.58 5.29 -1.29
CA ARG A 69 11.57 4.79 -0.32
C ARG A 69 12.20 5.96 0.40
#